data_AF-A0A1W9UX08-F1
#
_entry.id   AF-A0A1W9UX08-F1
#
_cell.length_a   1.000
_cell.length_b   1.000
_cell.length_c   1.000
_cell.angle_alpha   90.00
_cell.angle_beta   90.00
_cell.angle_gamma   90.00
#
_symmetry.space_group_name_H-M   'P 1'
#
loop_
_entity.id
_entity.type
_entity.pdbx_description
1 polymer ?
#
loop_
_entity_poly.entity_id
_entity_poly.type
_entity_poly.pdbx_seq_one_letter_code
_entity_poly.pdbx_strand_id
1 'polypeptide(L)' 'MKTQTSFSPQALKGFVLDIDGVLSLDGTLIPGADEAVRRLRALGYGLCFLTNVTASSRAARAARLQEYGI' A
#
# COMPACT_ATOMS: atom_id res chain seq x y z
N MET A 1 16.61 2.80 -21.62
CA MET A 1 16.74 4.12 -20.97
C MET A 1 15.84 4.13 -19.74
N LYS A 2 16.38 3.85 -18.55
CA LYS A 2 15.64 3.97 -17.28
C LYS A 2 16.09 5.29 -16.65
N THR A 3 15.23 6.29 -16.67
CA THR A 3 15.45 7.57 -16.00
C THR A 3 15.47 7.32 -14.50
N GLN A 4 16.66 7.45 -13.91
CA GLN A 4 16.85 7.39 -12.47
C GLN A 4 16.42 8.75 -11.90
N THR A 5 15.16 8.85 -11.48
CA THR A 5 14.66 10.03 -10.77
C THR A 5 15.39 10.12 -9.44
N SER A 6 16.17 11.18 -9.24
CA SER A 6 16.79 11.49 -7.95
C SER A 6 15.70 11.75 -6.93
N PHE A 7 15.44 10.75 -6.07
CA PHE A 7 14.51 10.86 -4.97
C PHE A 7 15.21 11.60 -3.82
N SER A 8 14.80 12.84 -3.53
CA SER A 8 15.20 13.51 -2.29
C SER A 8 14.22 13.08 -1.17
N PRO A 9 14.67 12.34 -0.14
CA PRO A 9 13.77 11.85 0.91
C PRO A 9 13.09 12.97 1.70
N GLN A 10 13.67 14.18 1.72
CA GLN A 10 13.16 15.29 2.52
C GLN A 10 11.86 15.92 1.97
N ALA A 11 11.44 15.60 0.74
CA ALA A 11 10.22 16.17 0.13
C ALA A 11 9.04 15.19 0.07
N LEU A 12 9.26 13.87 0.30
CA LEU A 12 8.18 12.89 0.18
C LEU A 12 7.29 12.91 1.43
N LYS A 13 5.99 13.13 1.23
CA LYS A 13 5.00 13.22 2.32
C LYS A 13 4.22 11.93 2.55
N GLY A 14 4.17 11.04 1.56
CA GLY A 14 3.34 9.84 1.64
C GLY A 14 3.32 8.99 0.38
N PHE A 15 2.57 7.89 0.45
CA PHE A 15 2.41 6.91 -0.62
C PHE A 15 0.93 6.68 -0.90
N VAL A 16 0.61 6.54 -2.19
CA VAL A 16 -0.66 5.97 -2.64
C VAL A 16 -0.35 4.54 -3.09
N LEU A 17 -1.00 3.56 -2.46
CA LEU A 17 -0.76 2.15 -2.67
C LEU A 17 -1.98 1.52 -3.33
N ASP A 18 -1.75 0.79 -4.42
CA ASP A 18 -2.74 -0.17 -4.91
C ASP A 18 -2.84 -1.36 -3.95
N ILE A 19 -3.90 -2.16 -4.11
CA ILE A 19 -4.17 -3.35 -3.28
C ILE A 19 -3.89 -4.62 -4.07
N ASP A 20 -4.59 -4.82 -5.18
CA ASP A 20 -4.54 -6.06 -5.96
C ASP A 20 -3.26 -6.09 -6.80
N GLY A 21 -2.45 -7.15 -6.67
CA GLY A 21 -1.13 -7.26 -7.28
C GLY A 21 -0.02 -6.44 -6.60
N VAL A 22 -0.33 -5.70 -5.53
CA VAL A 22 0.65 -4.90 -4.77
C VAL A 22 0.74 -5.32 -3.30
N LEU A 23 -0.40 -5.34 -2.60
CA LEU A 23 -0.47 -5.81 -1.22
C LEU A 23 -0.95 -7.26 -1.17
N SER A 24 -1.89 -7.63 -2.04
CA SER A 24 -2.43 -8.98 -2.11
C SER A 24 -2.54 -9.47 -3.55
N LEU A 25 -2.32 -10.76 -3.77
CA LEU A 25 -2.60 -11.45 -5.01
C LEU A 25 -3.71 -12.46 -4.75
N ASP A 26 -4.82 -12.36 -5.50
CA ASP A 26 -5.99 -13.25 -5.38
C ASP A 26 -6.48 -13.45 -3.93
N GLY A 27 -6.54 -12.37 -3.16
CA GLY A 27 -7.00 -12.41 -1.76
C GLY A 27 -6.01 -13.01 -0.77
N THR A 28 -4.76 -13.26 -1.19
CA THR A 28 -3.65 -13.69 -0.34
C THR A 28 -2.62 -12.57 -0.22
N LEU A 29 -2.12 -12.32 0.99
CA LEU A 29 -1.11 -11.29 1.21
C LEU A 29 0.20 -11.62 0.46
N ILE A 30 0.77 -10.63 -0.22
CA ILE A 30 2.11 -10.75 -0.80
C ILE A 30 3.14 -10.73 0.34
N PRO A 31 4.11 -11.67 0.37
CA PRO A 31 5.11 -11.72 1.44
C PRO A 31 5.83 -10.37 1.65
N GLY A 32 5.79 -9.86 2.88
CA GLY A 32 6.43 -8.61 3.28
C GLY A 32 5.62 -7.33 2.98
N ALA A 33 4.42 -7.43 2.39
CA ALA A 33 3.56 -6.27 2.13
C ALA A 33 3.11 -5.57 3.42
N ASP A 34 2.74 -6.35 4.44
CA ASP A 34 2.42 -5.89 5.80
C ASP A 34 3.63 -5.21 6.46
N GLU A 35 4.81 -5.84 6.36
CA GLU A 35 6.05 -5.28 6.89
C GLU A 35 6.40 -3.93 6.23
N ALA A 36 6.26 -3.86 4.91
CA ALA A 36 6.51 -2.64 4.16
C ALA A 36 5.57 -1.51 4.59
N VAL A 37 4.26 -1.77 4.69
CA VAL A 37 3.28 -0.78 5.16
C VAL A 37 3.59 -0.33 6.58
N ARG A 38 3.87 -1.27 7.49
CA ARG A 38 4.26 -0.96 8.88
C ARG A 38 5.51 -0.09 8.93
N ARG A 39 6.52 -0.37 8.11
CA ARG A 39 7.76 0.41 8.03
C ARG A 39 7.49 1.82 7.50
N LEU A 40 6.65 1.98 6.47
CA LEU A 40 6.28 3.29 5.95
C LEU A 40 5.54 4.13 6.99
N ARG A 41 4.61 3.53 7.74
CA ARG A 41 3.94 4.20 8.87
C ARG A 41 4.93 4.60 9.97
N ALA A 42 5.83 3.70 10.36
CA ALA A 42 6.83 3.96 11.40
C ALA A 42 7.80 5.10 11.01
N LEU A 43 8.05 5.30 9.72
CA LEU A 43 8.84 6.40 9.18
C LEU A 43 8.05 7.73 9.08
N GLY A 44 6.76 7.75 9.46
CA GLY A 44 5.93 8.96 9.49
C GLY A 44 5.32 9.36 8.15
N TYR A 45 5.34 8.48 7.14
CA TYR A 45 4.71 8.77 5.85
C TYR A 45 3.19 8.62 5.92
N GLY A 46 2.46 9.53 5.27
CA GLY A 46 1.03 9.35 5.03
C GLY A 46 0.77 8.21 4.05
N LEU A 47 -0.27 7.41 4.29
CA LEU A 47 -0.65 6.30 3.40
C LEU A 47 -2.09 6.47 2.93
N CYS A 48 -2.31 6.25 1.64
CA CYS A 48 -3.62 6.17 1.01
C CYS A 48 -3.70 4.87 0.21
N PHE A 49 -4.79 4.10 0.37
CA PHE A 49 -5.02 2.89 -0.41
C PHE A 49 -6.03 3.21 -1.52
N LEU A 50 -5.63 3.01 -2.77
CA LEU A 50 -6.41 3.36 -3.94
C LEU A 50 -6.41 2.20 -4.93
N THR A 51 -7.58 1.63 -5.18
CA THR A 51 -7.77 0.50 -6.09
C THR A 51 -8.94 0.78 -7.03
N ASN A 52 -8.84 0.28 -8.26
CA ASN A 52 -9.88 0.43 -9.29
C ASN A 52 -10.94 -0.68 -9.25
N VAL A 53 -10.79 -1.68 -8.39
CA VAL A 53 -11.74 -2.80 -8.33
C VAL A 53 -13.07 -2.31 -7.72
N THR A 54 -14.18 -2.65 -8.35
CA THR A 54 -15.54 -2.22 -7.95
C THR A 54 -16.37 -3.32 -7.29
N ALA A 55 -15.86 -4.55 -7.24
CA ALA A 55 -16.59 -5.73 -6.79
C ALA A 55 -16.89 -5.77 -5.26
N SER A 56 -16.27 -4.91 -4.46
CA SER A 56 -16.44 -4.87 -3.00
C SER A 56 -16.54 -3.44 -2.48
N SER A 57 -17.31 -3.25 -1.40
CA SER A 57 -17.47 -1.95 -0.77
C SER A 57 -16.16 -1.48 -0.13
N ARG A 58 -15.98 -0.16 -0.01
CA ARG A 58 -14.80 0.43 0.67
C ARG A 58 -14.61 -0.13 2.09
N ALA A 59 -15.69 -0.34 2.83
CA ALA A 59 -15.66 -0.86 4.19
C ALA A 59 -15.18 -2.33 4.23
N ALA A 60 -15.67 -3.17 3.32
CA ALA A 60 -15.25 -4.58 3.23
C ALA A 60 -13.75 -4.68 2.91
N ARG A 61 -13.23 -3.79 2.05
CA ARG A 61 -11.79 -3.75 1.74
C ARG A 61 -10.95 -3.27 2.90
N ALA A 62 -11.40 -2.24 3.59
CA ALA A 62 -10.71 -1.76 4.79
C ALA A 62 -10.63 -2.87 5.85
N ALA A 63 -11.72 -3.61 6.08
CA ALA A 63 -11.72 -4.75 6.98
C ALA A 63 -10.73 -5.84 6.53
N ARG A 64 -10.67 -6.13 5.22
CA ARG A 64 -9.72 -7.12 4.69
C ARG A 64 -8.27 -6.69 4.85
N LEU A 65 -7.94 -5.41 4.67
CA LEU A 65 -6.60 -4.90 4.96
C LEU A 65 -6.27 -5.04 6.46
N GLN A 66 -7.22 -4.74 7.34
CA GLN A 66 -7.05 -4.91 8.79
C GLN A 66 -6.79 -6.37 9.18
N GLU A 67 -7.46 -7.34 8.54
CA GLU A 67 -7.20 -8.76 8.72
C GLU A 67 -5.76 -9.15 8.37
N TYR A 68 -5.12 -8.44 7.43
CA TYR A 68 -3.71 -8.62 7.08
C TYR A 68 -2.74 -7.87 8.00
N GLY A 69 -3.23 -7.16 9.02
CA GLY A 69 -2.41 -6.31 9.87
C GLY A 69 -2.04 -4.96 9.23
N ILE A 70 -2.76 -4.57 8.17
CA ILE A 70 -2.60 -3.30 7.44
C ILE A 70 -3.68 -2.31 7.85
#